data_AF-A0A0T5PIB0-F1
#
_entry.id   AF-A0A0T5PIB0-F1
#
_cell.length_a   1.000
_cell.length_b   1.000
_cell.length_c   1.000
_cell.angle_alpha   90.00
_cell.angle_beta   90.00
_cell.angle_gamma   90.00
#
_symmetry.space_group_name_H-M   'P 1'
#
loop_
_entity.id
_entity.type
_entity.pdbx_description
1 polymer ?
#
loop_
_entity_poly.entity_id
_entity_poly.type
_entity_poly.pdbx_seq_one_letter_code
_entity_poly.pdbx_strand_id
1 'polypeptide(L)'
;MRKPEKLLFRKTDNFGSLYYYNSYSYYLEPITFSARNEFGHLFFCYSLGLDDDDVFERWVINPISEQFLNQIEQKNVSLYNAILPKDRDNIFILKEYLTEDKSEVISLDKKRISFSLPNKDVFISENINIDGSRKHSHKIRLFKSSQKPIPSDILNKITEQFISFCKNYLDSFQIPLKIFSEDAVHGSFVFRVKIDELDSVSQCGGFEKLSSLSDIGKFLHDIDNYDIDQRQLKYLLDTLVKHGINIELIDESSTNTLFSLTDDYAKNLIPEIASRLSNYLDSSMVPQADSLDTLKHFLVILYTEGIVTADSFGLDKRQVSYYRDACQLLGLVHSYGALTPLGLKASTAESEKAFLEIIKVQFENTECATIWMAQQSVSNLIEIDESTAAKFLIDNCKNLGESTSKRRASTLRSWVRSFKKHLVNQ
;
A
#
# COMPACT_ATOMS: atom_id res chain seq x y z
N MET A 1 -14.73 -1.51 -31.31
CA MET A 1 -15.87 -1.10 -30.45
C MET A 1 -16.92 -2.19 -30.53
N ARG A 2 -17.17 -2.94 -29.44
CA ARG A 2 -18.38 -3.77 -29.35
C ARG A 2 -19.58 -2.82 -29.27
N LYS A 3 -20.66 -3.11 -30.00
CA LYS A 3 -21.90 -2.32 -29.95
C LYS A 3 -22.47 -2.42 -28.53
N PRO A 4 -22.92 -1.33 -27.89
CA PRO A 4 -23.66 -1.44 -26.64
C PRO A 4 -25.03 -2.06 -26.95
N GLU A 5 -25.37 -3.16 -26.28
CA GLU A 5 -26.44 -4.08 -26.72
C GLU A 5 -27.87 -3.62 -26.34
N LYS A 6 -28.07 -2.48 -25.67
CA LYS A 6 -29.42 -1.96 -25.38
C LYS A 6 -29.46 -0.42 -25.35
N LEU A 7 -30.32 0.15 -26.20
CA LEU A 7 -30.67 1.57 -26.17
C LEU A 7 -31.46 1.87 -24.88
N LEU A 8 -31.09 2.92 -24.17
CA LEU A 8 -31.74 3.30 -22.91
C LEU A 8 -33.11 3.95 -23.09
N PHE A 9 -33.12 4.92 -23.99
CA PHE A 9 -34.23 5.80 -24.30
C PHE A 9 -34.27 5.96 -25.80
N ARG A 10 -35.41 6.37 -26.36
CA ARG A 10 -35.45 6.72 -27.79
C ARG A 10 -34.47 7.86 -28.07
N LYS A 11 -33.96 7.89 -29.30
CA LYS A 11 -32.98 8.88 -29.72
C LYS A 11 -33.59 10.28 -29.63
N THR A 12 -32.89 11.19 -28.99
CA THR A 12 -33.28 12.62 -28.91
C THR A 12 -32.23 13.50 -29.56
N ASP A 13 -32.62 14.67 -30.05
CA ASP A 13 -31.69 15.62 -30.65
C ASP A 13 -30.70 16.20 -29.60
N ASN A 14 -31.13 16.28 -28.34
CA ASN A 14 -30.32 16.82 -27.24
C ASN A 14 -29.18 15.90 -26.82
N PHE A 15 -29.39 14.58 -26.81
CA PHE A 15 -28.45 13.63 -26.20
C PHE A 15 -27.92 12.57 -27.17
N GLY A 16 -28.58 12.38 -28.32
CA GLY A 16 -28.31 11.28 -29.24
C GLY A 16 -28.90 9.96 -28.73
N SER A 17 -28.21 8.86 -29.02
CA SER A 17 -28.53 7.52 -28.56
C SER A 17 -27.76 7.21 -27.29
N LEU A 18 -28.46 7.10 -26.16
CA LEU A 18 -27.85 6.81 -24.87
C LEU A 18 -27.75 5.30 -24.62
N TYR A 19 -26.61 4.86 -24.12
CA TYR A 19 -26.29 3.49 -23.76
C TYR A 19 -25.81 3.39 -22.32
N TYR A 20 -26.20 2.34 -21.59
CA TYR A 20 -25.71 2.10 -20.22
C TYR A 20 -24.19 2.09 -20.16
N TYR A 21 -23.64 2.74 -19.13
CA TYR A 21 -22.23 2.66 -18.79
C TYR A 21 -22.06 1.96 -17.42
N ASN A 22 -22.45 2.61 -16.33
CA ASN A 22 -22.45 2.03 -14.98
C ASN A 22 -23.81 2.22 -14.30
N SER A 23 -24.27 1.24 -13.51
CA SER A 23 -25.45 1.35 -12.64
C SER A 23 -25.02 1.60 -11.19
N TYR A 24 -25.72 2.52 -10.54
CA TYR A 24 -25.45 2.96 -9.17
C TYR A 24 -26.54 2.60 -8.16
N SER A 25 -27.73 2.27 -8.65
CA SER A 25 -28.84 1.76 -7.86
C SER A 25 -29.84 1.04 -8.77
N TYR A 26 -30.38 -0.08 -8.29
CA TYR A 26 -31.30 -0.95 -9.02
C TYR A 26 -32.58 -1.22 -8.20
N TYR A 27 -33.75 -1.05 -8.83
CA TYR A 27 -35.05 -1.47 -8.29
C TYR A 27 -35.93 -1.99 -9.43
N LEU A 28 -35.95 -3.32 -9.63
CA LEU A 28 -36.47 -4.01 -10.83
C LEU A 28 -35.75 -3.67 -12.14
N GLU A 29 -35.34 -2.41 -12.30
CA GLU A 29 -34.50 -1.83 -13.33
C GLU A 29 -33.52 -0.79 -12.74
N PRO A 30 -32.47 -0.35 -13.47
CA PRO A 30 -31.56 0.68 -13.00
C PRO A 30 -32.26 2.04 -12.83
N ILE A 31 -32.36 2.53 -11.59
CA ILE A 31 -33.00 3.82 -11.28
C ILE A 31 -32.00 4.99 -11.22
N THR A 32 -30.71 4.69 -11.10
CA THR A 32 -29.64 5.68 -11.15
C THR A 32 -28.44 5.07 -11.85
N PHE A 33 -27.96 5.72 -12.90
CA PHE A 33 -26.86 5.20 -13.72
C PHE A 33 -26.14 6.31 -14.46
N SER A 34 -24.99 5.98 -15.02
CA SER A 34 -24.33 6.78 -16.04
C SER A 34 -24.53 6.17 -17.42
N ALA A 35 -24.58 7.03 -18.42
CA ALA A 35 -24.75 6.65 -19.82
C ALA A 35 -23.69 7.29 -20.69
N ARG A 36 -23.41 6.65 -21.83
CA ARG A 36 -22.60 7.19 -22.92
C ARG A 36 -23.45 7.32 -24.17
N ASN A 37 -23.26 8.37 -24.93
CA ASN A 37 -23.84 8.45 -26.26
C ASN A 37 -22.93 7.84 -27.34
N GLU A 38 -23.37 7.83 -28.60
CA GLU A 38 -22.61 7.32 -29.74
C GLU A 38 -21.28 8.05 -29.99
N PHE A 39 -21.11 9.25 -29.43
CA PHE A 39 -19.90 10.07 -29.50
C PHE A 39 -18.99 9.91 -28.27
N GLY A 40 -19.39 9.12 -27.27
CA GLY A 40 -18.63 8.90 -26.04
C GLY A 40 -18.82 9.99 -24.97
N HIS A 41 -19.75 10.93 -25.16
CA HIS A 41 -20.10 11.90 -24.12
C HIS A 41 -20.81 11.22 -22.95
N LEU A 42 -20.50 11.65 -21.72
CA LEU A 42 -21.03 11.07 -20.49
C LEU A 42 -22.24 11.83 -19.98
N PHE A 43 -23.19 11.08 -19.45
CA PHE A 43 -24.41 11.59 -18.85
C PHE A 43 -24.66 10.90 -17.51
N PHE A 44 -25.13 11.66 -16.52
CA PHE A 44 -25.73 11.15 -15.30
C PHE A 44 -27.25 11.08 -15.48
N CYS A 45 -27.84 9.93 -15.15
CA CYS A 45 -29.25 9.64 -15.31
C CYS A 45 -29.88 9.26 -13.97
N TYR A 46 -31.02 9.85 -13.64
CA TYR A 46 -31.77 9.58 -12.41
C TYR A 46 -33.27 9.53 -12.68
N SER A 47 -33.93 8.45 -12.25
CA SER A 47 -35.38 8.30 -12.40
C SER A 47 -36.13 9.19 -11.40
N LEU A 48 -37.12 9.94 -11.90
CA LEU A 48 -38.10 10.67 -11.11
C LEU A 48 -39.42 9.91 -10.99
N GLY A 49 -39.48 8.69 -11.51
CA GLY A 49 -40.68 7.85 -11.56
C GLY A 49 -41.67 8.27 -12.65
N LEU A 50 -42.83 7.61 -12.63
CA LEU A 50 -43.96 7.89 -13.50
C LEU A 50 -44.60 9.23 -13.17
N ASP A 51 -45.24 9.84 -14.17
CA ASP A 51 -46.19 10.92 -13.92
C ASP A 51 -47.46 10.44 -13.22
N ASP A 52 -48.27 11.38 -12.74
CA ASP A 52 -49.40 11.08 -11.86
C ASP A 52 -50.49 10.26 -12.57
N ASP A 53 -50.51 10.28 -13.91
CA ASP A 53 -51.44 9.57 -14.78
C ASP A 53 -50.83 8.30 -15.42
N ASP A 54 -49.61 7.90 -15.04
CA ASP A 54 -48.86 6.76 -15.59
C ASP A 54 -48.74 6.75 -17.13
N VAL A 55 -48.61 7.93 -17.74
CA VAL A 55 -48.49 8.13 -19.20
C VAL A 55 -47.02 8.10 -19.64
N PHE A 56 -46.13 8.69 -18.85
CA PHE A 56 -44.71 8.78 -19.18
C PHE A 56 -43.81 8.69 -17.95
N GLU A 57 -42.61 8.15 -18.16
CA GLU A 57 -41.55 8.19 -17.16
C GLU A 57 -40.74 9.48 -17.26
N ARG A 58 -40.30 9.97 -16.10
CA ARG A 58 -39.49 11.18 -15.99
C ARG A 58 -38.07 10.84 -15.58
N TRP A 59 -37.10 11.40 -16.29
CA TRP A 59 -35.68 11.16 -16.05
C TRP A 59 -34.91 12.48 -16.02
N VAL A 60 -34.07 12.68 -15.01
CA VAL A 60 -33.04 13.72 -15.06
C VAL A 60 -31.88 13.21 -15.88
N ILE A 61 -31.46 13.97 -16.90
CA ILE A 61 -30.30 13.65 -17.75
C ILE A 61 -29.35 14.83 -17.77
N ASN A 62 -28.25 14.72 -17.02
CA ASN A 62 -27.24 15.77 -16.93
C ASN A 62 -25.97 15.36 -17.67
N PRO A 63 -25.46 16.14 -18.64
CA PRO A 63 -24.14 15.88 -19.21
C PRO A 63 -23.07 16.11 -18.15
N ILE A 64 -22.13 15.18 -18.00
CA ILE A 64 -21.10 15.23 -16.95
C ILE A 64 -19.71 15.03 -17.55
N SER A 65 -18.68 15.48 -16.85
CA SER A 65 -17.29 15.15 -17.19
C SER A 65 -16.88 13.82 -16.54
N GLU A 66 -15.81 13.20 -17.06
CA GLU A 66 -15.18 12.04 -16.42
C GLU A 66 -14.75 12.35 -14.98
N GLN A 67 -14.24 13.56 -14.73
CA GLN A 67 -13.85 13.97 -13.39
C GLN A 67 -15.04 14.00 -12.42
N PHE A 68 -16.19 14.51 -12.85
CA PHE A 68 -17.38 14.54 -12.02
C PHE A 68 -17.94 13.14 -11.78
N LEU A 69 -17.93 12.28 -12.82
CA LEU A 69 -18.28 10.88 -12.68
C LEU A 69 -17.42 10.17 -11.64
N ASN A 70 -16.10 10.37 -11.70
CA ASN A 70 -15.17 9.81 -10.74
C ASN A 70 -15.47 10.27 -9.30
N GLN A 71 -15.88 11.53 -9.10
CA GLN A 71 -16.27 12.04 -7.79
C GLN A 71 -17.55 11.39 -7.25
N ILE A 72 -18.54 11.11 -8.11
CA ILE A 72 -19.73 10.33 -7.74
C ILE A 72 -19.30 8.92 -7.32
N GLU A 73 -18.49 8.25 -8.15
CA GLU A 73 -18.00 6.88 -7.93
C GLU A 73 -17.06 6.73 -6.72
N GLN A 74 -16.51 7.84 -6.22
CA GLN A 74 -15.70 7.91 -4.99
C GLN A 74 -16.50 8.37 -3.77
N LYS A 75 -17.82 8.55 -3.89
CA LYS A 75 -18.70 9.08 -2.83
C LYS A 75 -18.26 10.46 -2.32
N ASN A 76 -17.60 11.26 -3.17
CA ASN A 76 -17.26 12.65 -2.89
C ASN A 76 -18.40 13.60 -3.27
N VAL A 77 -19.31 13.16 -4.14
CA VAL A 77 -20.51 13.88 -4.58
C VAL A 77 -21.73 13.01 -4.28
N SER A 78 -22.69 13.58 -3.55
CA SER A 78 -23.97 12.91 -3.27
C SER A 78 -24.90 12.90 -4.49
N LEU A 79 -25.86 11.98 -4.50
CA LEU A 79 -26.85 11.87 -5.58
C LEU A 79 -27.63 13.18 -5.74
N TYR A 80 -27.96 13.85 -4.64
CA TYR A 80 -28.61 15.17 -4.69
C TYR A 80 -27.80 16.18 -5.51
N ASN A 81 -26.48 16.25 -5.29
CA ASN A 81 -25.61 17.19 -6.01
C ASN A 81 -25.31 16.73 -7.45
N ALA A 82 -25.45 15.44 -7.76
CA ALA A 82 -25.37 14.94 -9.13
C ALA A 82 -26.65 15.26 -9.94
N ILE A 83 -27.82 15.20 -9.29
CA ILE A 83 -29.11 15.59 -9.85
C ILE A 83 -29.18 17.11 -10.02
N LEU A 84 -28.76 17.85 -8.99
CA LEU A 84 -28.74 19.32 -8.94
C LEU A 84 -27.32 19.88 -8.77
N PRO A 85 -26.52 19.93 -9.86
CA PRO A 85 -25.18 20.49 -9.81
C PRO A 85 -25.21 21.95 -9.37
N LYS A 86 -24.28 22.34 -8.49
CA LYS A 86 -24.17 23.73 -8.00
C LYS A 86 -23.84 24.71 -9.13
N ASP A 87 -23.05 24.25 -10.10
CA ASP A 87 -22.44 25.07 -11.16
C ASP A 87 -23.34 25.23 -12.39
N ARG A 88 -24.57 24.74 -12.34
CA ARG A 88 -25.57 24.88 -13.39
C ARG A 88 -26.90 25.36 -12.82
N ASP A 89 -27.58 26.21 -13.57
CA ASP A 89 -28.90 26.71 -13.18
C ASP A 89 -30.05 25.90 -13.78
N ASN A 90 -29.81 25.22 -14.89
CA ASN A 90 -30.80 24.37 -15.55
C ASN A 90 -30.38 22.89 -15.50
N ILE A 91 -31.39 22.02 -15.40
CA ILE A 91 -31.28 20.57 -15.60
C ILE A 91 -32.14 20.16 -16.79
N PHE A 92 -31.86 19.00 -17.38
CA PHE A 92 -32.74 18.44 -18.41
C PHE A 92 -33.59 17.31 -17.84
N ILE A 93 -34.88 17.37 -18.15
CA ILE A 93 -35.87 16.33 -17.88
C ILE A 93 -36.23 15.69 -19.21
N LEU A 94 -35.99 14.38 -19.32
CA LEU A 94 -36.53 13.54 -20.37
C LEU A 94 -37.88 12.99 -19.90
N LYS A 95 -38.89 13.09 -20.77
CA LYS A 95 -40.15 12.38 -20.67
C LYS A 95 -40.16 11.26 -21.69
N GLU A 96 -40.22 10.02 -21.23
CA GLU A 96 -40.30 8.84 -22.07
C GLU A 96 -41.74 8.32 -22.06
N TYR A 97 -42.46 8.44 -23.18
CA TYR A 97 -43.86 8.01 -23.22
C TYR A 97 -43.94 6.48 -23.29
N LEU A 98 -44.82 5.90 -22.45
CA LEU A 98 -44.95 4.45 -22.33
C LEU A 98 -45.70 3.82 -23.51
N THR A 99 -46.72 4.50 -24.01
CA THR A 99 -47.62 4.01 -25.08
C THR A 99 -47.35 4.63 -26.43
N GLU A 100 -46.76 5.83 -26.46
CA GLU A 100 -46.40 6.54 -27.68
C GLU A 100 -44.92 6.29 -28.03
N ASP A 101 -44.61 6.18 -29.32
CA ASP A 101 -43.22 6.11 -29.80
C ASP A 101 -42.56 7.50 -29.80
N LYS A 102 -42.47 8.11 -28.61
CA LYS A 102 -42.11 9.52 -28.44
C LYS A 102 -41.31 9.75 -27.15
N SER A 103 -40.34 10.66 -27.26
CA SER A 103 -39.66 11.24 -26.10
C SER A 103 -39.58 12.75 -26.22
N GLU A 104 -39.68 13.44 -25.08
CA GLU A 104 -39.61 14.90 -25.02
C GLU A 104 -38.53 15.33 -24.01
N VAL A 105 -37.69 16.29 -24.40
CA VAL A 105 -36.66 16.85 -23.52
C VAL A 105 -37.03 18.28 -23.15
N ILE A 106 -37.07 18.56 -21.84
CA ILE A 106 -37.39 19.87 -21.28
C ILE A 106 -36.20 20.36 -20.47
N SER A 107 -35.79 21.60 -20.69
CA SER A 107 -34.84 22.30 -19.81
C SER A 107 -35.61 22.99 -18.69
N LEU A 108 -35.29 22.70 -17.43
CA LEU A 108 -35.96 23.23 -16.25
C LEU A 108 -34.97 23.95 -15.34
N ASP A 109 -35.32 25.15 -14.88
CA ASP A 109 -34.58 25.86 -13.83
C ASP A 109 -34.63 25.06 -12.53
N LYS A 110 -33.47 24.79 -11.92
CA LYS A 110 -33.33 24.01 -10.68
C LYS A 110 -34.18 24.53 -9.53
N LYS A 111 -34.50 25.84 -9.51
CA LYS A 111 -35.34 26.48 -8.48
C LYS A 111 -36.82 26.13 -8.64
N ARG A 112 -37.24 25.62 -9.80
CA ARG A 112 -38.63 25.26 -10.12
C ARG A 112 -38.92 23.77 -9.96
N ILE A 113 -37.98 23.01 -9.40
CA ILE A 113 -38.14 21.58 -9.19
C ILE A 113 -39.10 21.33 -8.03
N SER A 114 -40.16 20.57 -8.32
CA SER A 114 -41.17 20.14 -7.36
C SER A 114 -41.16 18.61 -7.13
N PHE A 115 -40.12 17.91 -7.61
CA PHE A 115 -40.00 16.47 -7.47
C PHE A 115 -39.42 16.08 -6.11
N SER A 116 -39.76 14.88 -5.63
CA SER A 116 -39.07 14.28 -4.49
C SER A 116 -37.64 13.91 -4.90
N LEU A 117 -36.66 14.35 -4.11
CA LEU A 117 -35.24 14.13 -4.37
C LEU A 117 -34.62 13.37 -3.20
N PRO A 118 -33.53 12.61 -3.43
CA PRO A 118 -32.84 11.93 -2.35
C PRO A 118 -32.28 12.94 -1.34
N ASN A 119 -32.13 12.52 -0.08
CA ASN A 119 -31.49 13.34 0.93
C ASN A 119 -30.06 13.75 0.50
N LYS A 120 -29.61 14.90 0.98
CA LYS A 120 -28.32 15.49 0.58
C LYS A 120 -27.10 14.62 0.89
N ASP A 121 -27.25 13.69 1.83
CA ASP A 121 -26.19 12.78 2.30
C ASP A 121 -26.32 11.36 1.71
N VAL A 122 -27.17 11.17 0.70
CA VAL A 122 -27.28 9.89 -0.02
C VAL A 122 -26.23 9.84 -1.13
N PHE A 123 -25.38 8.81 -1.08
CA PHE A 123 -24.38 8.50 -2.10
C PHE A 123 -24.76 7.22 -2.84
N ILE A 124 -24.01 6.90 -3.90
CA ILE A 124 -24.19 5.62 -4.60
C ILE A 124 -23.97 4.44 -3.63
N SER A 125 -24.73 3.37 -3.80
CA SER A 125 -24.59 2.13 -3.02
C SER A 125 -23.77 1.07 -3.73
N GLU A 126 -23.73 1.14 -5.06
CA GLU A 126 -23.05 0.19 -5.93
C GLU A 126 -22.51 0.94 -7.16
N ASN A 127 -21.69 0.26 -7.95
CA ASN A 127 -21.14 0.75 -9.21
C ASN A 127 -20.97 -0.44 -10.16
N ILE A 128 -22.07 -1.00 -10.65
CA ILE A 128 -22.07 -2.17 -11.54
C ILE A 128 -21.70 -1.74 -12.95
N ASN A 129 -20.66 -2.33 -13.54
CA ASN A 129 -20.31 -2.06 -14.94
C ASN A 129 -21.20 -2.85 -15.90
N ILE A 130 -22.11 -2.16 -16.58
CA ILE A 130 -23.07 -2.82 -17.48
C ILE A 130 -22.43 -3.11 -18.83
N ASP A 131 -21.61 -2.20 -19.35
CA ASP A 131 -21.04 -2.32 -20.71
C ASP A 131 -19.84 -3.28 -20.80
N GLY A 132 -19.37 -3.81 -19.68
CA GLY A 132 -18.22 -4.71 -19.59
C GLY A 132 -16.89 -4.08 -20.00
N SER A 133 -16.82 -2.75 -20.14
CA SER A 133 -15.60 -2.05 -20.56
C SER A 133 -14.61 -1.78 -19.43
N ARG A 134 -15.05 -1.95 -18.17
CA ARG A 134 -14.22 -1.71 -16.99
C ARG A 134 -13.07 -2.71 -16.90
N LYS A 135 -11.86 -2.18 -16.72
CA LYS A 135 -10.63 -2.99 -16.64
C LYS A 135 -10.18 -3.32 -15.22
N HIS A 136 -10.59 -2.50 -14.26
CA HIS A 136 -10.24 -2.62 -12.85
C HIS A 136 -11.36 -3.27 -12.03
N SER A 137 -11.01 -3.91 -10.92
CA SER A 137 -11.97 -4.54 -10.00
C SER A 137 -11.98 -3.89 -8.62
N HIS A 138 -10.91 -3.19 -8.23
CA HIS A 138 -10.77 -2.60 -6.90
C HIS A 138 -10.11 -1.21 -6.98
N LYS A 139 -10.26 -0.44 -5.89
CA LYS A 139 -9.59 0.85 -5.67
C LYS A 139 -8.71 0.76 -4.44
N ILE A 140 -7.49 1.29 -4.53
CA ILE A 140 -6.66 1.62 -3.38
C ILE A 140 -6.74 3.14 -3.21
N ARG A 141 -7.42 3.60 -2.16
CA ARG A 141 -7.59 5.02 -1.86
C ARG A 141 -6.56 5.45 -0.83
N LEU A 142 -5.80 6.49 -1.14
CA LEU A 142 -4.91 7.15 -0.19
C LEU A 142 -5.43 8.55 0.12
N PHE A 143 -5.59 8.86 1.40
CA PHE A 143 -6.10 10.15 1.83
C PHE A 143 -5.51 10.55 3.17
N LYS A 144 -5.70 11.81 3.54
CA LYS A 144 -5.32 12.31 4.86
C LYS A 144 -6.32 13.36 5.32
N SER A 145 -6.38 13.56 6.62
CA SER A 145 -7.26 14.56 7.23
C SER A 145 -6.80 16.00 6.92
N SER A 146 -5.53 16.20 6.57
CA SER A 146 -4.98 17.52 6.23
C SER A 146 -5.12 17.88 4.74
N GLN A 147 -5.29 19.17 4.44
CA GLN A 147 -5.38 19.67 3.06
C GLN A 147 -4.03 19.75 2.32
N LYS A 148 -2.91 19.39 2.97
CA LYS A 148 -1.59 19.45 2.30
C LYS A 148 -1.57 18.49 1.10
N PRO A 149 -0.77 18.69 0.05
CA PRO A 149 -0.56 17.64 -0.95
C PRO A 149 0.27 16.48 -0.35
N ILE A 150 0.18 15.28 -0.95
CA ILE A 150 1.07 14.16 -0.66
C ILE A 150 2.04 14.04 -1.86
N PRO A 151 3.38 14.04 -1.63
CA PRO A 151 4.35 13.82 -2.70
C PRO A 151 4.17 12.49 -3.44
N SER A 152 4.34 12.49 -4.77
CA SER A 152 4.08 11.33 -5.63
C SER A 152 5.00 10.14 -5.37
N ASP A 153 6.25 10.38 -5.01
CA ASP A 153 7.21 9.36 -4.61
C ASP A 153 6.75 8.60 -3.35
N ILE A 154 6.18 9.32 -2.38
CA ILE A 154 5.60 8.73 -1.17
C ILE A 154 4.37 7.90 -1.51
N LEU A 155 3.50 8.40 -2.39
CA LEU A 155 2.28 7.69 -2.80
C LEU A 155 2.58 6.36 -3.48
N ASN A 156 3.52 6.35 -4.43
CA ASN A 156 3.96 5.13 -5.12
C ASN A 156 4.56 4.14 -4.12
N LYS A 157 5.46 4.63 -3.26
CA LYS A 157 6.13 3.83 -2.24
C LYS A 157 5.15 3.17 -1.26
N ILE A 158 4.14 3.90 -0.76
CA ILE A 158 3.13 3.35 0.15
C ILE A 158 2.28 2.31 -0.58
N THR A 159 1.90 2.58 -1.82
CA THR A 159 1.04 1.68 -2.61
C THR A 159 1.76 0.37 -2.92
N GLU A 160 3.03 0.41 -3.31
CA GLU A 160 3.84 -0.79 -3.53
C GLU A 160 3.98 -1.63 -2.25
N GLN A 161 4.27 -0.97 -1.12
CA GLN A 161 4.34 -1.65 0.18
C GLN A 161 3.01 -2.28 0.57
N PHE A 162 1.91 -1.56 0.38
CA PHE A 162 0.58 -2.03 0.71
C PHE A 162 0.17 -3.23 -0.15
N ILE A 163 0.39 -3.16 -1.46
CA ILE A 163 0.13 -4.29 -2.37
C ILE A 163 0.97 -5.49 -1.97
N SER A 164 2.26 -5.28 -1.68
CA SER A 164 3.14 -6.39 -1.26
C SER A 164 2.71 -6.98 0.08
N PHE A 165 2.25 -6.15 1.03
CA PHE A 165 1.69 -6.62 2.29
C PHE A 165 0.42 -7.46 2.08
N CYS A 166 -0.53 -7.00 1.26
CA CYS A 166 -1.75 -7.77 0.96
C CYS A 166 -1.44 -9.14 0.36
N LYS A 167 -0.47 -9.19 -0.56
CA LYS A 167 0.00 -10.44 -1.19
C LYS A 167 0.57 -11.38 -0.15
N ASN A 168 1.56 -10.91 0.61
CA ASN A 168 2.23 -11.72 1.62
C ASN A 168 1.28 -12.18 2.74
N TYR A 169 0.33 -11.32 3.14
CA TYR A 169 -0.70 -11.68 4.11
C TYR A 169 -1.58 -12.81 3.59
N LEU A 170 -2.11 -12.72 2.36
CA LEU A 170 -2.94 -13.79 1.80
C LEU A 170 -2.15 -15.07 1.46
N ASP A 171 -0.89 -14.93 1.04
CA ASP A 171 0.01 -16.07 0.81
C ASP A 171 0.24 -16.88 2.10
N SER A 172 0.22 -16.24 3.28
CA SER A 172 0.29 -16.94 4.58
C SER A 172 -0.91 -17.88 4.82
N PHE A 173 -2.02 -17.68 4.09
CA PHE A 173 -3.20 -18.55 4.07
C PHE A 173 -3.27 -19.42 2.80
N GLN A 174 -2.21 -19.47 1.99
CA GLN A 174 -2.15 -20.17 0.70
C GLN A 174 -3.16 -19.64 -0.32
N ILE A 175 -3.51 -18.35 -0.24
CA ILE A 175 -4.42 -17.69 -1.17
C ILE A 175 -3.59 -16.79 -2.09
N PRO A 176 -3.32 -17.19 -3.34
CA PRO A 176 -2.50 -16.40 -4.24
C PRO A 176 -3.21 -15.10 -4.63
N LEU A 177 -2.53 -13.97 -4.47
CA LEU A 177 -3.05 -12.66 -4.85
C LEU A 177 -2.19 -12.00 -5.92
N LYS A 178 -2.78 -11.72 -7.09
CA LYS A 178 -2.13 -10.93 -8.14
C LYS A 178 -2.92 -9.65 -8.36
N ILE A 179 -2.28 -8.52 -8.01
CA ILE A 179 -2.82 -7.18 -8.21
C ILE A 179 -1.99 -6.48 -9.29
N PHE A 180 -2.67 -5.93 -10.30
CA PHE A 180 -2.11 -5.12 -11.37
C PHE A 180 -2.66 -3.69 -11.32
N SER A 181 -1.77 -2.70 -11.41
CA SER A 181 -2.18 -1.30 -11.51
C SER A 181 -2.72 -1.00 -12.91
N GLU A 182 -3.88 -0.36 -13.00
CA GLU A 182 -4.49 0.02 -14.28
C GLU A 182 -4.31 1.52 -14.54
N ASP A 183 -4.82 2.37 -13.64
CA ASP A 183 -4.70 3.83 -13.74
C ASP A 183 -4.73 4.51 -12.35
N ALA A 184 -4.60 5.85 -12.36
CA ALA A 184 -4.78 6.69 -11.17
C ALA A 184 -5.75 7.83 -11.48
N VAL A 185 -6.62 8.15 -10.50
CA VAL A 185 -7.64 9.19 -10.63
C VAL A 185 -7.24 10.45 -9.86
N HIS A 186 -7.40 11.62 -10.50
CA HIS A 186 -7.17 12.93 -9.89
C HIS A 186 -8.32 13.35 -8.95
N GLY A 187 -7.95 13.90 -7.79
CA GLY A 187 -8.87 14.12 -6.66
C GLY A 187 -8.90 12.88 -5.75
N SER A 188 -8.79 13.08 -4.42
CA SER A 188 -8.69 12.00 -3.41
C SER A 188 -7.85 10.81 -3.89
N PHE A 189 -6.57 11.02 -4.18
CA PHE A 189 -5.67 10.08 -4.87
C PHE A 189 -6.05 8.58 -4.76
N VAL A 190 -6.58 8.01 -5.85
CA VAL A 190 -7.02 6.62 -5.96
C VAL A 190 -6.22 5.90 -7.04
N PHE A 191 -5.65 4.75 -6.71
CA PHE A 191 -5.16 3.78 -7.67
C PHE A 191 -6.25 2.77 -8.00
N ARG A 192 -6.58 2.63 -9.28
CA ARG A 192 -7.47 1.55 -9.73
C ARG A 192 -6.62 0.33 -10.05
N VAL A 193 -7.03 -0.81 -9.51
CA VAL A 193 -6.29 -2.06 -9.65
C VAL A 193 -7.18 -3.17 -10.13
N LYS A 194 -6.58 -4.12 -10.85
CA LYS A 194 -7.20 -5.37 -11.27
C LYS A 194 -6.63 -6.50 -10.44
N ILE A 195 -7.52 -7.24 -9.78
CA ILE A 195 -7.19 -8.53 -9.17
C ILE A 195 -7.40 -9.62 -10.22
N ASP A 196 -6.35 -10.39 -10.46
CA ASP A 196 -6.41 -11.58 -11.32
C ASP A 196 -7.14 -12.72 -10.63
N GLU A 197 -7.78 -13.61 -11.40
CA GLU A 197 -8.49 -14.77 -10.85
C GLU A 197 -9.44 -14.40 -9.70
N LEU A 198 -10.13 -13.26 -9.82
CA LEU A 198 -10.98 -12.65 -8.78
C LEU A 198 -11.93 -13.65 -8.11
N ASP A 199 -12.59 -14.49 -8.92
CA ASP A 199 -13.53 -15.50 -8.44
C ASP A 199 -12.85 -16.53 -7.52
N SER A 200 -11.59 -16.89 -7.81
CA SER A 200 -10.83 -17.85 -6.99
C SER A 200 -10.44 -17.23 -5.66
N VAL A 201 -9.99 -15.96 -5.65
CA VAL A 201 -9.67 -15.23 -4.41
C VAL A 201 -10.91 -15.12 -3.52
N SER A 202 -12.07 -14.83 -4.12
CA SER A 202 -13.34 -14.77 -3.39
C SER A 202 -13.77 -16.13 -2.84
N GLN A 203 -13.69 -17.21 -3.64
CA GLN A 203 -14.10 -18.55 -3.21
C GLN A 203 -13.22 -19.10 -2.08
N CYS A 204 -11.93 -18.74 -2.05
CA CYS A 204 -11.02 -19.13 -0.99
C CYS A 204 -11.13 -18.27 0.29
N GLY A 205 -12.07 -17.32 0.34
CA GLY A 205 -12.27 -16.48 1.52
C GLY A 205 -11.25 -15.33 1.67
N GLY A 206 -10.57 -14.94 0.58
CA GLY A 206 -9.48 -13.97 0.63
C GLY A 206 -9.94 -12.57 1.03
N PHE A 207 -11.12 -12.14 0.59
CA PHE A 207 -11.67 -10.83 0.94
C PHE A 207 -12.16 -10.78 2.39
N GLU A 208 -12.68 -11.88 2.91
CA GLU A 208 -13.04 -12.04 4.31
C GLU A 208 -11.79 -11.94 5.19
N LYS A 209 -10.68 -12.58 4.79
CA LYS A 209 -9.39 -12.45 5.46
C LYS A 209 -8.88 -11.02 5.45
N LEU A 210 -8.85 -10.37 4.29
CA LEU A 210 -8.46 -8.96 4.20
C LEU A 210 -9.38 -8.07 5.06
N SER A 211 -10.69 -8.33 5.08
CA SER A 211 -11.62 -7.54 5.88
C SER A 211 -11.39 -7.68 7.38
N SER A 212 -10.93 -8.86 7.83
CA SER A 212 -10.59 -9.12 9.22
C SER A 212 -9.42 -8.27 9.72
N LEU A 213 -8.58 -7.72 8.81
CA LEU A 213 -7.52 -6.77 9.16
C LEU A 213 -8.06 -5.53 9.87
N SER A 214 -9.32 -5.14 9.62
CA SER A 214 -9.91 -3.96 10.27
C SER A 214 -10.22 -4.19 11.76
N ASP A 215 -10.17 -5.44 12.24
CA ASP A 215 -10.33 -5.83 13.64
C ASP A 215 -8.96 -6.17 14.22
N ILE A 216 -8.44 -5.29 15.10
CA ILE A 216 -7.12 -5.45 15.73
C ILE A 216 -7.00 -6.81 16.43
N GLY A 217 -8.04 -7.26 17.13
CA GLY A 217 -7.99 -8.51 17.89
C GLY A 217 -7.84 -9.73 16.98
N LYS A 218 -8.63 -9.78 15.90
CA LYS A 218 -8.50 -10.84 14.89
C LYS A 218 -7.18 -10.77 14.15
N PHE A 219 -6.72 -9.57 13.82
CA PHE A 219 -5.47 -9.43 13.09
C PHE A 219 -4.27 -9.84 13.93
N LEU A 220 -4.21 -9.46 15.21
CA LEU A 220 -3.16 -9.90 16.12
C LEU A 220 -3.18 -11.43 16.30
N HIS A 221 -4.37 -12.03 16.40
CA HIS A 221 -4.49 -13.48 16.41
C HIS A 221 -3.93 -14.11 15.13
N ASP A 222 -4.19 -13.55 13.95
CA ASP A 222 -3.61 -14.05 12.70
C ASP A 222 -2.07 -13.91 12.70
N ILE A 223 -1.54 -12.78 13.17
CA ILE A 223 -0.09 -12.54 13.28
C ILE A 223 0.60 -13.56 14.19
N ASP A 224 -0.08 -14.00 15.25
CA ASP A 224 0.47 -14.96 16.21
C ASP A 224 0.40 -16.41 15.70
N ASN A 225 -0.49 -16.71 14.74
CA ASN A 225 -0.76 -18.08 14.27
C ASN A 225 -0.29 -18.38 12.83
N TYR A 226 -0.02 -17.36 12.02
CA TYR A 226 0.39 -17.50 10.62
C TYR A 226 1.71 -16.78 10.36
N ASP A 227 2.44 -17.21 9.31
CA ASP A 227 3.75 -16.66 8.94
C ASP A 227 3.60 -15.32 8.19
N ILE A 228 3.11 -14.30 8.90
CA ILE A 228 2.92 -12.95 8.39
C ILE A 228 4.20 -12.14 8.62
N ASP A 229 4.70 -11.46 7.58
CA ASP A 229 5.86 -10.57 7.69
C ASP A 229 5.52 -9.31 8.51
N GLN A 230 5.76 -9.41 9.81
CA GLN A 230 5.54 -8.34 10.78
C GLN A 230 6.40 -7.10 10.52
N ARG A 231 7.53 -7.21 9.80
CA ARG A 231 8.40 -6.08 9.51
C ARG A 231 7.91 -5.26 8.35
N GLN A 232 7.51 -5.94 7.29
CA GLN A 232 6.85 -5.28 6.17
C GLN A 232 5.62 -4.54 6.67
N LEU A 233 4.83 -5.18 7.54
CA LEU A 233 3.70 -4.54 8.20
C LEU A 233 4.15 -3.33 9.02
N LYS A 234 5.12 -3.47 9.93
CA LYS A 234 5.61 -2.35 10.74
C LYS A 234 6.12 -1.19 9.89
N TYR A 235 6.86 -1.48 8.82
CA TYR A 235 7.38 -0.47 7.90
C TYR A 235 6.27 0.28 7.17
N LEU A 236 5.24 -0.42 6.72
CA LEU A 236 4.04 0.17 6.15
C LEU A 236 3.35 1.08 7.16
N LEU A 237 3.09 0.60 8.38
CA LEU A 237 2.44 1.36 9.45
C LEU A 237 3.24 2.61 9.84
N ASP A 238 4.55 2.48 10.06
CA ASP A 238 5.43 3.61 10.37
C ASP A 238 5.41 4.65 9.24
N THR A 239 5.39 4.20 7.98
CA THR A 239 5.31 5.11 6.82
C THR A 239 3.97 5.84 6.78
N LEU A 240 2.86 5.14 7.04
CA LEU A 240 1.52 5.75 7.12
C LEU A 240 1.46 6.81 8.22
N VAL A 241 1.89 6.47 9.44
CA VAL A 241 1.88 7.39 10.60
C VAL A 241 2.80 8.59 10.39
N LYS A 242 4.02 8.36 9.90
CA LYS A 242 5.00 9.43 9.62
C LYS A 242 4.43 10.50 8.68
N HIS A 243 3.62 10.09 7.72
CA HIS A 243 3.05 10.99 6.71
C HIS A 243 1.58 11.36 6.99
N GLY A 244 0.97 10.81 8.04
CA GLY A 244 -0.44 11.01 8.39
C GLY A 244 -1.39 10.57 7.27
N ILE A 245 -1.10 9.44 6.64
CA ILE A 245 -1.84 8.91 5.48
C ILE A 245 -2.69 7.73 5.93
N ASN A 246 -3.94 7.72 5.51
CA ASN A 246 -4.85 6.60 5.60
C ASN A 246 -4.91 5.87 4.25
N ILE A 247 -5.08 4.55 4.29
CA ILE A 247 -5.23 3.72 3.10
C ILE A 247 -6.43 2.80 3.22
N GLU A 248 -7.20 2.71 2.14
CA GLU A 248 -8.37 1.82 2.03
C GLU A 248 -8.25 0.96 0.77
N LEU A 249 -8.64 -0.31 0.88
CA LEU A 249 -8.94 -1.16 -0.27
C LEU A 249 -10.47 -1.24 -0.41
N ILE A 250 -10.99 -0.90 -1.58
CA ILE A 250 -12.42 -0.80 -1.85
C ILE A 250 -12.76 -1.69 -3.04
N ASP A 251 -13.78 -2.52 -2.91
CA ASP A 251 -14.34 -3.26 -4.05
C ASP A 251 -15.07 -2.27 -4.99
N GLU A 252 -14.75 -2.32 -6.28
CA GLU A 252 -15.29 -1.35 -7.22
C GLU A 252 -16.81 -1.50 -7.38
N SER A 253 -17.31 -2.73 -7.42
CA SER A 253 -18.71 -3.01 -7.80
C SER A 253 -19.68 -2.75 -6.66
N SER A 254 -19.39 -3.27 -5.46
CA SER A 254 -20.19 -3.04 -4.26
C SER A 254 -19.90 -1.71 -3.58
N THR A 255 -18.79 -1.04 -3.94
CA THR A 255 -18.32 0.20 -3.30
C THR A 255 -18.03 0.05 -1.80
N ASN A 256 -17.93 -1.18 -1.31
CA ASN A 256 -17.62 -1.50 0.08
C ASN A 256 -16.12 -1.41 0.32
N THR A 257 -15.74 -0.76 1.41
CA THR A 257 -14.37 -0.80 1.92
C THR A 257 -14.11 -2.21 2.46
N LEU A 258 -13.23 -2.95 1.79
CA LEU A 258 -12.81 -4.27 2.23
C LEU A 258 -12.01 -4.17 3.50
N PHE A 259 -11.02 -3.26 3.55
CA PHE A 259 -10.34 -2.92 4.79
C PHE A 259 -9.72 -1.53 4.75
N SER A 260 -9.44 -1.00 5.93
CA SER A 260 -8.90 0.35 6.12
C SER A 260 -7.78 0.34 7.17
N LEU A 261 -6.64 0.92 6.82
CA LEU A 261 -5.57 1.24 7.77
C LEU A 261 -5.55 2.75 7.96
N THR A 262 -6.19 3.21 9.04
CA THR A 262 -6.16 4.61 9.44
C THR A 262 -4.93 4.93 10.28
N ASP A 263 -4.55 6.20 10.36
CA ASP A 263 -3.47 6.69 11.21
C ASP A 263 -3.67 6.28 12.69
N ASP A 264 -4.89 6.39 13.22
CA ASP A 264 -5.21 5.96 14.59
C ASP A 264 -5.11 4.44 14.75
N TYR A 265 -5.60 3.67 13.78
CA TYR A 265 -5.46 2.21 13.77
C TYR A 265 -3.98 1.81 13.77
N ALA A 266 -3.17 2.44 12.91
CA ALA A 266 -1.75 2.16 12.78
C ALA A 266 -0.98 2.49 14.08
N LYS A 267 -1.27 3.63 14.71
CA LYS A 267 -0.68 4.03 15.99
C LYS A 267 -0.95 3.02 17.11
N ASN A 268 -2.13 2.43 17.14
CA ASN A 268 -2.49 1.41 18.14
C ASN A 268 -1.81 0.06 17.85
N LEU A 269 -1.63 -0.28 16.57
CA LEU A 269 -1.05 -1.56 16.17
C LEU A 269 0.48 -1.59 16.27
N ILE A 270 1.17 -0.48 16.00
CA ILE A 270 2.65 -0.42 16.01
C ILE A 270 3.27 -0.95 17.32
N PRO A 271 2.81 -0.56 18.52
CA PRO A 271 3.37 -1.08 19.78
C PRO A 271 3.23 -2.60 19.92
N GLU A 272 2.11 -3.17 19.47
CA GLU A 272 1.83 -4.61 19.50
C GLU A 272 2.73 -5.38 18.54
N ILE A 273 3.01 -4.83 17.36
CA ILE A 273 3.95 -5.43 16.42
C ILE A 273 5.39 -5.27 16.92
N ALA A 274 5.74 -4.11 17.49
CA ALA A 274 7.07 -3.84 18.01
C ALA A 274 7.43 -4.77 19.18
N SER A 275 6.48 -5.07 20.07
CA SER A 275 6.70 -6.02 21.17
C SER A 275 7.00 -7.44 20.65
N ARG A 276 6.32 -7.87 19.58
CA ARG A 276 6.57 -9.16 18.91
C ARG A 276 7.89 -9.19 18.16
N LEU A 277 8.24 -8.09 17.48
CA LEU A 277 9.52 -7.93 16.77
C LEU A 277 10.73 -7.76 17.69
N SER A 278 10.53 -7.36 18.95
CA SER A 278 11.62 -7.11 19.90
C SER A 278 12.56 -8.32 20.11
N ASN A 279 12.14 -9.52 19.70
CA ASN A 279 12.93 -10.75 19.76
C ASN A 279 13.24 -11.37 18.38
N TYR A 280 12.93 -10.72 17.26
CA TYR A 280 13.06 -11.30 15.92
C TYR A 280 14.17 -10.66 15.08
N LEU A 281 15.12 -11.49 14.64
CA LEU A 281 16.21 -11.14 13.74
C LEU A 281 16.08 -11.86 12.40
N ASP A 282 16.40 -11.16 11.32
CA ASP A 282 16.47 -11.76 9.99
C ASP A 282 17.92 -12.04 9.68
N SER A 283 18.16 -13.08 8.91
CA SER A 283 19.49 -13.44 8.49
C SER A 283 20.28 -12.25 7.88
N SER A 284 19.65 -11.34 7.13
CA SER A 284 20.31 -10.17 6.54
C SER A 284 20.84 -9.17 7.57
N MET A 285 20.32 -9.18 8.80
CA MET A 285 20.73 -8.29 9.90
C MET A 285 21.91 -8.85 10.70
N VAL A 286 22.28 -10.12 10.47
CA VAL A 286 23.37 -10.78 11.17
C VAL A 286 24.62 -10.74 10.29
N PRO A 287 25.70 -10.05 10.71
CA PRO A 287 26.92 -9.96 9.91
C PRO A 287 27.51 -11.36 9.65
N GLN A 288 28.08 -11.54 8.46
CA GLN A 288 28.76 -12.78 8.06
C GLN A 288 30.28 -12.62 7.94
N ALA A 289 30.77 -11.38 7.88
CA ALA A 289 32.19 -11.06 7.82
C ALA A 289 32.83 -11.18 9.22
N ASP A 290 33.65 -12.19 9.45
CA ASP A 290 34.19 -12.55 10.77
C ASP A 290 35.43 -11.74 11.20
N SER A 291 36.20 -11.21 10.26
CA SER A 291 37.41 -10.41 10.53
C SER A 291 37.16 -8.90 10.35
N LEU A 292 37.31 -8.13 11.43
CA LEU A 292 37.24 -6.65 11.40
C LEU A 292 38.43 -6.03 10.64
N ASP A 293 39.60 -6.67 10.65
CA ASP A 293 40.76 -6.21 9.86
C ASP A 293 40.48 -6.30 8.36
N THR A 294 39.85 -7.38 7.94
CA THR A 294 39.45 -7.57 6.53
C THR A 294 38.34 -6.59 6.15
N LEU A 295 37.47 -6.22 7.09
CA LEU A 295 36.48 -5.14 6.89
C LEU A 295 37.17 -3.78 6.73
N LYS A 296 38.21 -3.49 7.52
CA LYS A 296 39.04 -2.28 7.32
C LYS A 296 39.69 -2.30 5.94
N HIS A 297 40.26 -3.43 5.54
CA HIS A 297 40.90 -3.58 4.23
C HIS A 297 39.91 -3.33 3.08
N PHE A 298 38.69 -3.85 3.17
CA PHE A 298 37.62 -3.58 2.21
C PHE A 298 37.37 -2.09 2.03
N LEU A 299 37.25 -1.34 3.14
CA LEU A 299 37.02 0.11 3.10
C LEU A 299 38.21 0.87 2.52
N VAL A 300 39.44 0.43 2.79
CA VAL A 300 40.66 1.04 2.24
C VAL A 300 40.74 0.85 0.72
N ILE A 301 40.43 -0.34 0.21
CA ILE A 301 40.36 -0.59 -1.24
C ILE A 301 39.26 0.27 -1.85
N LEU A 302 38.06 0.31 -1.24
CA LEU A 302 36.96 1.12 -1.75
C LEU A 302 37.31 2.62 -1.78
N TYR A 303 38.06 3.11 -0.79
CA TYR A 303 38.53 4.49 -0.75
C TYR A 303 39.56 4.81 -1.83
N THR A 304 40.50 3.88 -2.07
CA THR A 304 41.65 4.12 -2.97
C THR A 304 41.35 3.81 -4.43
N GLU A 305 40.56 2.78 -4.70
CA GLU A 305 40.25 2.28 -6.05
C GLU A 305 38.82 2.61 -6.50
N GLY A 306 37.94 3.02 -5.59
CA GLY A 306 36.54 3.33 -5.87
C GLY A 306 35.64 2.10 -6.11
N ILE A 307 36.22 0.91 -6.25
CA ILE A 307 35.50 -0.35 -6.42
C ILE A 307 36.26 -1.50 -5.76
N VAL A 308 35.54 -2.46 -5.17
CA VAL A 308 36.12 -3.68 -4.61
C VAL A 308 35.72 -4.88 -5.45
N THR A 309 36.72 -5.55 -6.02
CA THR A 309 36.55 -6.77 -6.83
C THR A 309 37.17 -7.98 -6.11
N ALA A 310 36.87 -9.19 -6.56
CA ALA A 310 37.50 -10.40 -6.01
C ALA A 310 39.03 -10.35 -6.15
N ASP A 311 39.52 -9.80 -7.27
CA ASP A 311 40.95 -9.69 -7.56
C ASP A 311 41.62 -8.63 -6.67
N SER A 312 41.04 -7.43 -6.54
CA SER A 312 41.59 -6.38 -5.67
C SER A 312 41.48 -6.70 -4.18
N PHE A 313 40.46 -7.47 -3.79
CA PHE A 313 40.26 -7.89 -2.40
C PHE A 313 41.05 -9.15 -2.01
N GLY A 314 41.57 -9.91 -2.98
CA GLY A 314 42.29 -11.16 -2.74
C GLY A 314 41.40 -12.27 -2.15
N LEU A 315 40.08 -12.17 -2.28
CA LEU A 315 39.10 -13.11 -1.73
C LEU A 315 38.05 -13.45 -2.78
N ASP A 316 37.37 -14.58 -2.60
CA ASP A 316 36.33 -15.01 -3.53
C ASP A 316 35.14 -14.02 -3.57
N LYS A 317 34.36 -14.06 -4.67
CA LYS A 317 33.23 -13.16 -4.90
C LYS A 317 32.18 -13.19 -3.77
N ARG A 318 32.02 -14.34 -3.11
CA ARG A 318 31.04 -14.51 -2.02
C ARG A 318 31.54 -13.79 -0.76
N GLN A 319 32.82 -13.89 -0.44
CA GLN A 319 33.44 -13.14 0.65
C GLN A 319 33.36 -11.63 0.38
N VAL A 320 33.66 -11.16 -0.84
CA VAL A 320 33.47 -9.75 -1.21
C VAL A 320 32.04 -9.28 -0.90
N SER A 321 31.02 -10.11 -1.19
CA SER A 321 29.62 -9.79 -0.87
C SER A 321 29.41 -9.68 0.65
N TYR A 322 29.92 -10.63 1.43
CA TYR A 322 29.75 -10.60 2.89
C TYR A 322 30.35 -9.35 3.54
N TYR A 323 31.52 -8.92 3.08
CA TYR A 323 32.16 -7.71 3.57
C TYR A 323 31.41 -6.45 3.14
N ARG A 324 30.92 -6.41 1.89
CA ARG A 324 30.06 -5.32 1.42
C ARG A 324 28.79 -5.20 2.26
N ASP A 325 28.11 -6.32 2.49
CA ASP A 325 26.86 -6.38 3.25
C ASP A 325 27.10 -5.94 4.71
N ALA A 326 28.21 -6.36 5.33
CA ALA A 326 28.59 -5.91 6.67
C ALA A 326 28.90 -4.40 6.72
N CYS A 327 29.58 -3.85 5.71
CA CYS A 327 29.81 -2.40 5.63
C CYS A 327 28.52 -1.60 5.44
N GLN A 328 27.55 -2.14 4.68
CA GLN A 328 26.22 -1.53 4.53
C GLN A 328 25.42 -1.60 5.83
N LEU A 329 25.42 -2.75 6.51
CA LEU A 329 24.79 -2.94 7.82
C LEU A 329 25.29 -1.93 8.86
N LEU A 330 26.59 -1.63 8.84
CA LEU A 330 27.24 -0.66 9.73
C LEU A 330 27.13 0.80 9.27
N GLY A 331 26.41 1.08 8.18
CA GLY A 331 26.25 2.45 7.66
C GLY A 331 27.55 3.07 7.12
N LEU A 332 28.55 2.26 6.79
CA LEU A 332 29.85 2.70 6.27
C LEU A 332 29.83 2.84 4.74
N VAL A 333 28.95 2.09 4.09
CA VAL A 333 28.79 2.07 2.63
C VAL A 333 27.31 2.25 2.28
N HIS A 334 27.03 3.09 1.29
CA HIS A 334 25.68 3.26 0.75
C HIS A 334 25.21 2.01 -0.01
N SER A 335 23.89 1.87 -0.21
CA SER A 335 23.31 0.79 -1.01
C SER A 335 23.85 0.76 -2.45
N TYR A 336 24.18 1.93 -3.02
CA TYR A 336 24.79 2.07 -4.35
C TYR A 336 26.32 1.90 -4.37
N GLY A 337 26.94 1.53 -3.24
CA GLY A 337 28.33 1.07 -3.18
C GLY A 337 29.40 2.11 -2.84
N ALA A 338 29.05 3.39 -2.67
CA ALA A 338 30.01 4.41 -2.25
C ALA A 338 30.18 4.51 -0.73
N LEU A 339 31.33 4.99 -0.26
CA LEU A 339 31.56 5.28 1.16
C LEU A 339 30.64 6.38 1.68
N THR A 340 30.11 6.21 2.89
CA THR A 340 29.49 7.30 3.65
C THR A 340 30.58 8.19 4.28
N PRO A 341 30.26 9.38 4.81
CA PRO A 341 31.23 10.17 5.58
C PRO A 341 31.85 9.39 6.75
N LEU A 342 31.07 8.48 7.36
CA LEU A 342 31.56 7.61 8.42
C LEU A 342 32.46 6.50 7.89
N GLY A 343 32.11 5.90 6.75
CA GLY A 343 32.96 4.93 6.06
C GLY A 343 34.30 5.53 5.65
N LEU A 344 34.30 6.78 5.17
CA LEU A 344 35.53 7.52 4.89
C LEU A 344 36.39 7.67 6.14
N LYS A 345 35.80 8.17 7.24
CA LYS A 345 36.51 8.30 8.53
C LYS A 345 37.08 6.96 9.03
N ALA A 346 36.34 5.87 8.87
CA ALA A 346 36.79 4.52 9.24
C ALA A 346 37.93 4.03 8.35
N SER A 347 37.86 4.27 7.04
CA SER A 347 38.89 3.88 6.06
C SER A 347 40.23 4.59 6.31
N THR A 348 40.19 5.86 6.73
CA THR A 348 41.37 6.69 6.99
C THR A 348 41.77 6.72 8.47
N ALA A 349 41.27 5.79 9.29
CA ALA A 349 41.59 5.77 10.72
C ALA A 349 43.07 5.46 10.98
N GLU A 350 43.78 6.45 11.55
CA GLU A 350 45.23 6.42 11.83
C GLU A 350 45.67 5.30 12.79
N SER A 351 44.75 4.83 13.63
CA SER A 351 45.01 3.72 14.56
C SER A 351 43.92 2.65 14.46
N GLU A 352 44.29 1.43 14.84
CA GLU A 352 43.33 0.32 14.99
C GLU A 352 42.26 0.66 16.04
N LYS A 353 42.65 1.37 17.11
CA LYS A 353 41.72 1.86 18.15
C LYS A 353 40.65 2.77 17.56
N ALA A 354 41.03 3.79 16.81
CA ALA A 354 40.07 4.74 16.22
C ALA A 354 39.10 4.04 15.26
N PHE A 355 39.58 3.05 14.50
CA PHE A 355 38.73 2.22 13.66
C PHE A 355 37.71 1.43 14.50
N LEU A 356 38.17 0.69 15.52
CA LEU A 356 37.30 -0.16 16.32
C LEU A 356 36.29 0.61 17.17
N GLU A 357 36.61 1.82 17.63
CA GLU A 357 35.65 2.70 18.30
C GLU A 357 34.49 3.07 17.36
N ILE A 358 34.78 3.38 16.09
CA ILE A 358 33.76 3.66 15.08
C ILE A 358 32.90 2.42 14.86
N ILE A 359 33.52 1.26 14.61
CA ILE A 359 32.80 0.02 14.31
C ILE A 359 31.95 -0.44 15.50
N LYS A 360 32.48 -0.35 16.73
CA LYS A 360 31.74 -0.71 17.95
C LYS A 360 30.46 0.11 18.06
N VAL A 361 30.56 1.44 17.96
CA VAL A 361 29.40 2.33 18.05
C VAL A 361 28.40 2.02 16.93
N GLN A 362 28.86 1.78 15.71
CA GLN A 362 27.94 1.42 14.62
C GLN A 362 27.27 0.08 14.86
N PHE A 363 28.01 -0.92 15.32
CA PHE A 363 27.44 -2.23 15.60
C PHE A 363 26.42 -2.17 16.75
N GLU A 364 26.72 -1.45 17.83
CA GLU A 364 25.79 -1.21 18.96
C GLU A 364 24.45 -0.61 18.52
N ASN A 365 24.47 0.22 17.47
CA ASN A 365 23.27 0.83 16.90
C ASN A 365 22.52 -0.07 15.90
N THR A 366 22.99 -1.30 15.64
CA THR A 366 22.26 -2.27 14.82
C THR A 366 21.16 -2.96 15.64
N GLU A 367 20.11 -3.41 14.97
CA GLU A 367 19.07 -4.25 15.60
C GLU A 367 19.65 -5.54 16.20
N CYS A 368 20.63 -6.16 15.51
CA CYS A 368 21.31 -7.36 15.99
C CYS A 368 21.97 -7.13 17.35
N ALA A 369 22.77 -6.07 17.51
CA ALA A 369 23.41 -5.79 18.78
C ALA A 369 22.39 -5.35 19.85
N THR A 370 21.40 -4.53 19.48
CA THR A 370 20.40 -4.00 20.41
C THR A 370 19.61 -5.14 21.06
N ILE A 371 19.13 -6.09 20.26
CA ILE A 371 18.37 -7.25 20.76
C ILE A 371 19.29 -8.16 21.60
N TRP A 372 20.54 -8.38 21.17
CA TRP A 372 21.47 -9.24 21.90
C TRP A 372 21.86 -8.67 23.27
N MET A 373 22.07 -7.34 23.35
CA MET A 373 22.32 -6.62 24.59
C MET A 373 21.09 -6.67 25.52
N ALA A 374 19.90 -6.43 24.97
CA ALA A 374 18.65 -6.44 25.75
C ALA A 374 18.38 -7.80 26.41
N GLN A 375 18.63 -8.92 25.72
CA GLN A 375 18.45 -10.26 26.27
C GLN A 375 19.37 -10.57 27.46
N GLN A 376 20.51 -9.89 27.53
CA GLN A 376 21.46 -10.03 28.63
C GLN A 376 21.34 -8.90 29.65
N SER A 377 20.37 -7.98 29.47
CA SER A 377 20.16 -6.81 30.32
C SER A 377 21.42 -5.94 30.48
N VAL A 378 22.21 -5.83 29.41
CA VAL A 378 23.41 -4.99 29.35
C VAL A 378 23.19 -3.75 28.48
N SER A 379 23.97 -2.71 28.70
CA SER A 379 23.84 -1.44 27.98
C SER A 379 24.98 -1.16 27.01
N ASN A 380 26.02 -2.00 27.05
CA ASN A 380 27.22 -1.87 26.24
C ASN A 380 27.64 -3.23 25.70
N LEU A 381 28.09 -3.27 24.45
CA LEU A 381 28.48 -4.49 23.77
C LEU A 381 29.64 -5.22 24.45
N ILE A 382 30.47 -4.50 25.20
CA ILE A 382 31.63 -5.07 25.91
C ILE A 382 31.20 -5.87 27.15
N GLU A 383 29.96 -5.70 27.60
CA GLU A 383 29.38 -6.41 28.75
C GLU A 383 28.70 -7.72 28.32
N ILE A 384 28.44 -7.90 27.01
CA ILE A 384 27.86 -9.13 26.47
C ILE A 384 28.75 -10.32 26.78
N ASP A 385 28.17 -11.42 27.26
CA ASP A 385 28.81 -12.74 27.20
C ASP A 385 28.73 -13.26 25.75
N GLU A 386 29.85 -13.25 25.04
CA GLU A 386 29.89 -13.68 23.65
C GLU A 386 29.57 -15.16 23.47
N SER A 387 29.68 -15.98 24.53
CA SER A 387 29.37 -17.41 24.49
C SER A 387 27.89 -17.68 24.15
N THR A 388 27.02 -16.71 24.45
CA THR A 388 25.57 -16.77 24.19
C THR A 388 25.19 -16.60 22.72
N ALA A 389 26.12 -16.16 21.85
CA ALA A 389 25.83 -15.77 20.46
C ALA A 389 25.07 -16.84 19.67
N ALA A 390 25.41 -18.12 19.84
CA ALA A 390 24.75 -19.21 19.13
C ALA A 390 23.30 -19.40 19.59
N LYS A 391 23.06 -19.37 20.91
CA LYS A 391 21.72 -19.48 21.48
C LYS A 391 20.86 -18.30 21.06
N PHE A 392 21.38 -17.08 21.20
CA PHE A 392 20.73 -15.86 20.74
C PHE A 392 20.29 -15.95 19.27
N LEU A 393 21.16 -16.38 18.36
CA LEU A 393 20.79 -16.49 16.95
C LEU A 393 19.78 -17.63 16.68
N ILE A 394 19.82 -18.72 17.44
CA ILE A 394 18.82 -19.81 17.32
C ILE A 394 17.45 -19.34 17.80
N ASP A 395 17.40 -18.63 18.93
CA ASP A 395 16.16 -18.19 19.56
C ASP A 395 15.50 -17.05 18.77
N ASN A 396 16.31 -16.17 18.16
CA ASN A 396 15.85 -14.93 17.56
C ASN A 396 15.86 -14.93 16.04
N CYS A 397 16.67 -15.74 15.37
CA CYS A 397 16.82 -15.75 13.91
C CYS A 397 16.19 -16.99 13.27
N LYS A 398 14.85 -17.04 13.26
CA LYS A 398 14.07 -18.22 12.86
C LYS A 398 14.26 -18.65 11.40
N ASN A 399 14.76 -17.77 10.52
CA ASN A 399 15.05 -18.10 9.12
C ASN A 399 16.48 -18.64 8.89
N LEU A 400 17.27 -18.80 9.95
CA LEU A 400 18.55 -19.49 9.90
C LEU A 400 18.40 -20.92 10.44
N GLY A 401 18.78 -21.90 9.62
CA GLY A 401 18.98 -23.27 10.12
C GLY A 401 20.06 -23.28 11.21
N GLU A 402 19.93 -24.18 12.18
CA GLU A 402 20.78 -24.23 13.39
C GLU A 402 22.29 -24.21 13.08
N SER A 403 22.71 -24.94 12.04
CA SER A 403 24.11 -24.97 11.57
C SER A 403 24.60 -23.60 11.08
N THR A 404 23.74 -22.83 10.41
CA THR A 404 24.04 -21.49 9.92
C THR A 404 24.07 -20.49 11.07
N SER A 405 23.15 -20.61 12.04
CA SER A 405 23.17 -19.81 13.27
C SER A 405 24.48 -20.01 14.04
N LYS A 406 24.95 -21.26 14.22
CA LYS A 406 26.25 -21.56 14.85
C LYS A 406 27.43 -20.97 14.07
N ARG A 407 27.40 -21.03 12.73
CA ARG A 407 28.43 -20.41 11.88
C ARG A 407 28.46 -18.90 12.06
N ARG A 408 27.33 -18.20 11.95
CA ARG A 408 27.27 -16.74 12.13
C ARG A 408 27.54 -16.28 13.57
N ALA A 409 27.27 -17.13 14.56
CA ALA A 409 27.66 -16.86 15.93
C ALA A 409 29.18 -16.80 16.12
N SER A 410 29.98 -17.41 15.23
CA SER A 410 31.44 -17.24 15.26
C SER A 410 31.85 -15.80 14.89
N THR A 411 31.17 -15.19 13.89
CA THR A 411 31.35 -13.80 13.50
C THR A 411 31.04 -12.85 14.66
N LEU A 412 29.87 -13.00 15.30
CA LEU A 412 29.49 -12.18 16.45
C LEU A 412 30.49 -12.31 17.61
N ARG A 413 30.94 -13.54 17.91
CA ARG A 413 31.97 -13.79 18.93
C ARG A 413 33.29 -13.12 18.61
N SER A 414 33.72 -13.22 17.36
CA SER A 414 34.96 -12.60 16.87
C SER A 414 34.92 -11.08 17.10
N TRP A 415 33.84 -10.43 16.70
CA TRP A 415 33.68 -8.98 16.83
C TRP A 415 33.69 -8.54 18.30
N VAL A 416 32.87 -9.16 19.16
CA VAL A 416 32.81 -8.82 20.60
C VAL A 416 34.16 -9.02 21.28
N ARG A 417 34.88 -10.11 20.95
CA ARG A 417 36.23 -10.35 21.48
C ARG A 417 37.23 -9.29 21.05
N SER A 418 37.19 -8.86 19.79
CA SER A 418 38.03 -7.75 19.33
C SER A 418 37.70 -6.47 20.10
N PHE A 419 36.44 -6.12 20.27
CA PHE A 419 36.08 -4.93 21.05
C PHE A 419 36.51 -5.02 22.53
N LYS A 420 36.39 -6.19 23.17
CA LYS A 420 36.83 -6.41 24.55
C LYS A 420 38.35 -6.34 24.71
N LYS A 421 39.11 -6.99 23.82
CA LYS A 421 40.58 -7.04 23.88
C LYS A 421 41.20 -5.63 23.85
N HIS A 422 40.58 -4.72 23.10
CA HIS A 422 41.07 -3.35 22.97
C HIS A 422 40.79 -2.45 24.18
N LEU A 423 39.96 -2.88 25.12
CA LEU A 423 39.76 -2.20 26.41
C LEU A 423 40.73 -2.67 27.50
N VAL A 424 41.22 -3.91 27.43
CA VAL A 424 42.15 -4.48 28.42
C VAL A 424 43.60 -4.00 28.22
N ASN A 425 43.93 -3.49 27.02
CA ASN A 425 45.23 -2.88 26.71
C ASN A 425 45.28 -1.36 27.02
N GLN A 426 44.44 -0.89 27.93
CA GLN A 426 44.54 0.43 28.60
C GLN A 426 45.32 0.26 29.92
#